data_AF-A0A8J0SP56-F1
#
_entry.id   AF-A0A8J0SP56-F1
#
_cell.length_a   1.000
_cell.length_b   1.000
_cell.length_c   1.000
_cell.angle_alpha   90.00
_cell.angle_beta   90.00
_cell.angle_gamma   90.00
#
_symmetry.space_group_name_H-M   'P 1'
#
loop_
_entity.id
_entity.type
_entity.pdbx_description
1 polymer ?
#
loop_
_entity_poly.entity_id
_entity_poly.type
_entity_poly.pdbx_seq_one_letter_code
_entity_poly.pdbx_strand_id
1 'polypeptide(L)'
;MRRLLQTVLWVLLSAQLGILSLADQNLTNFTCIGQSCYLGVWNSKRYKKAERQCTELGGNLMAVRSSVEAEVIEMLMGKLGDKVASVWIGLELRGQCTDISLPLRGFQWVTGESNTNYSNWKSNERKCGNLCVVVHKDLSWEEAVCDSKTDGYLCEIPYSASCQPIYFPQGLDVTYETPLGMAGPGITFLPPGTKAVIPSAHLSLVCEDQGDGEMKWTSEDYGAWNCMIENGGCSFICNGDTEGSRCECGPNTNLSDDGRSCMPLPSSLQCIPDQSTGTCVCAEGFALAEDGMTCQDIDDCSLIPDLCDQVCTNTDGSFMCTCLPGFVMVDGLCEDINECDIPTTICEYDCENFPGGFSCVCGEGYIIDEKNPSRCKQFCNTTTCPAFCNDNFVDQCNCPDGYVLDTDEELKFVCRDIDECENGFCKDLCHNLPGSYACYCPEGFILEKDNSCTPAEGSGEDLTTSIPPFKPTPPGDDNSFQQPIMAFGICVGILSILIVLIALICCLVRKHHMDQVALDYKNPEKDVVLQQVKTTSSMKL
;
A
#
# COMPACT_ATOMS: atom_id res chain seq x y z
N MET A 1 -7.62 -33.85 -37.39
CA MET A 1 -6.59 -32.79 -37.38
C MET A 1 -6.81 -31.71 -36.31
N ARG A 2 -7.95 -31.00 -36.22
CA ARG A 2 -8.18 -30.01 -35.13
C ARG A 2 -8.04 -30.56 -33.70
N ARG A 3 -8.55 -31.77 -33.43
CA ARG A 3 -8.38 -32.44 -32.12
C ARG A 3 -6.95 -32.92 -31.84
N LEU A 4 -6.18 -33.22 -32.90
CA LEU A 4 -4.76 -33.60 -32.80
C LEU A 4 -3.87 -32.36 -32.61
N LEU A 5 -4.25 -31.22 -33.21
CA LEU A 5 -3.57 -29.95 -32.99
C LEU A 5 -3.79 -29.44 -31.57
N GLN A 6 -4.98 -29.60 -30.99
CA GLN A 6 -5.26 -29.19 -29.60
C GLN A 6 -4.49 -30.01 -28.57
N THR A 7 -4.34 -31.33 -28.76
CA THR A 7 -3.54 -32.15 -27.86
C THR A 7 -2.05 -31.88 -28.00
N VAL A 8 -1.55 -31.64 -29.22
CA VAL A 8 -0.13 -31.27 -29.42
C VAL A 8 0.15 -29.87 -28.89
N LEU A 9 -0.77 -28.92 -29.01
CA LEU A 9 -0.63 -27.56 -28.45
C LEU A 9 -0.69 -27.58 -26.91
N TRP A 10 -1.51 -28.46 -26.31
CA TRP A 10 -1.53 -28.69 -24.86
C TRP A 10 -0.23 -29.32 -24.35
N VAL A 11 0.28 -30.34 -25.06
CA VAL A 11 1.53 -31.02 -24.72
C VAL A 11 2.74 -30.08 -24.86
N LEU A 12 2.73 -29.21 -25.88
CA LEU A 12 3.78 -28.19 -26.08
C LEU A 12 3.66 -27.03 -25.07
N LEU A 13 2.45 -26.59 -24.69
CA LEU A 13 2.28 -25.60 -23.61
C LEU A 13 2.72 -26.16 -22.25
N SER A 14 2.45 -27.43 -21.97
CA SER A 14 2.92 -28.10 -20.75
C SER A 14 4.43 -28.37 -20.74
N ALA A 15 5.09 -28.39 -21.90
CA ALA A 15 6.54 -28.60 -22.02
C ALA A 15 7.36 -27.29 -21.94
N GLN A 16 6.73 -26.12 -22.14
CA GLN A 16 7.40 -24.82 -22.05
C GLN A 16 7.37 -24.22 -20.63
N LEU A 17 6.44 -24.69 -19.78
CA LEU A 17 6.43 -24.44 -18.33
C LEU A 17 7.16 -25.59 -17.63
N GLY A 18 8.48 -25.64 -17.83
CA GLY A 18 9.37 -26.49 -17.05
C GLY A 18 9.48 -26.03 -15.60
N ILE A 19 8.40 -26.13 -14.84
CA ILE A 19 8.48 -26.23 -13.39
C ILE A 19 8.84 -27.69 -13.12
N LEU A 20 10.09 -27.90 -12.72
CA LEU A 20 10.58 -29.15 -12.19
C LEU A 20 9.56 -29.71 -11.19
N SER A 21 9.06 -30.89 -11.54
CA SER A 21 8.31 -31.78 -10.67
C SER A 21 9.06 -31.99 -9.34
N LEU A 22 8.66 -31.24 -8.32
CA LEU A 22 8.79 -31.59 -6.89
C LEU A 22 7.50 -32.22 -6.35
N ALA A 23 6.61 -32.64 -7.24
CA ALA A 23 5.44 -33.45 -6.91
C ALA A 23 5.85 -34.91 -6.61
N ASP A 24 6.75 -35.13 -5.63
CA ASP A 24 6.88 -36.43 -4.98
C ASP A 24 7.49 -36.37 -3.56
N GLN A 25 7.06 -35.37 -2.77
CA GLN A 25 7.05 -35.47 -1.31
C GLN A 25 5.64 -35.11 -0.84
N ASN A 26 4.92 -36.11 -0.36
CA ASN A 26 3.50 -36.13 -0.05
C ASN A 26 3.18 -35.28 1.20
N LEU A 27 3.33 -33.95 1.12
CA LEU A 27 2.82 -33.03 2.14
C LEU A 27 1.51 -32.42 1.65
N THR A 28 0.41 -32.97 2.16
CA THR A 28 -0.97 -32.64 1.79
C THR A 28 -1.46 -31.28 2.28
N ASN A 29 -0.63 -30.52 3.00
CA ASN A 29 -1.08 -29.47 3.90
C ASN A 29 -0.63 -28.06 3.49
N PHE A 30 0.03 -27.87 2.35
CA PHE A 30 0.48 -26.53 1.93
C PHE A 30 0.36 -26.34 0.41
N THR A 31 0.36 -25.09 -0.03
CA THR A 31 0.38 -24.69 -1.45
C THR A 31 0.97 -23.29 -1.59
N CYS A 32 1.68 -23.00 -2.68
CA CYS A 32 2.27 -21.69 -2.93
C CYS A 32 1.67 -21.09 -4.20
N ILE A 33 1.20 -19.85 -4.11
CA ILE A 33 0.60 -19.11 -5.22
C ILE A 33 1.09 -17.66 -5.16
N GLY A 34 1.59 -17.17 -6.29
CA GLY A 34 2.14 -15.81 -6.37
C GLY A 34 3.39 -15.65 -5.49
N GLN A 35 3.35 -14.67 -4.58
CA GLN A 35 4.45 -14.33 -3.66
C GLN A 35 4.19 -14.81 -2.22
N SER A 36 3.27 -15.75 -2.02
CA SER A 36 2.98 -16.34 -0.70
C SER A 36 2.81 -17.86 -0.77
N CYS A 37 3.19 -18.51 0.32
CA CYS A 37 2.88 -19.91 0.59
C CYS A 37 1.87 -20.02 1.72
N TYR A 38 0.88 -20.89 1.53
CA TYR A 38 -0.23 -21.11 2.44
C TYR A 38 -0.10 -22.50 3.06
N LEU A 39 -0.24 -22.57 4.37
CA LEU A 39 -0.07 -23.79 5.16
C LEU A 39 -1.30 -24.02 6.02
N GLY A 40 -1.90 -25.20 5.90
CA GLY A 40 -2.93 -25.68 6.81
C GLY A 40 -2.36 -26.52 7.94
N VAL A 41 -2.61 -26.11 9.19
CA VAL A 41 -2.19 -26.85 10.37
C VAL A 41 -3.41 -27.43 11.09
N TRP A 42 -3.51 -28.76 11.08
CA TRP A 42 -4.68 -29.51 11.58
C TRP A 42 -4.49 -29.95 13.03
N ASN A 43 -4.23 -28.99 13.92
CA ASN A 43 -4.19 -29.25 15.36
C ASN A 43 -5.02 -28.22 16.12
N SER A 44 -5.69 -28.70 17.17
CA SER A 44 -6.67 -27.88 17.88
C SER A 44 -6.00 -26.85 18.79
N LYS A 45 -6.18 -25.56 18.46
CA LYS A 45 -5.58 -24.41 19.17
C LYS A 45 -6.59 -23.27 19.37
N ARG A 46 -6.29 -22.42 20.34
CA ARG A 46 -6.94 -21.10 20.51
C ARG A 46 -6.31 -20.10 19.56
N TYR A 47 -7.06 -19.04 19.23
CA TYR A 47 -6.67 -18.04 18.24
C TYR A 47 -5.25 -17.47 18.45
N LYS A 48 -4.98 -16.85 19.61
CA LYS A 48 -3.66 -16.24 19.91
C LYS A 48 -2.50 -17.23 19.89
N LYS A 49 -2.76 -18.52 20.16
CA LYS A 49 -1.73 -19.56 20.05
C LYS A 49 -1.49 -19.95 18.60
N ALA A 50 -2.53 -20.01 17.77
CA ALA A 50 -2.42 -20.24 16.34
C ALA A 50 -1.66 -19.09 15.65
N GLU A 51 -2.02 -17.83 15.98
CA GLU A 51 -1.34 -16.62 15.52
C GLU A 51 0.17 -16.69 15.77
N ARG A 52 0.58 -16.91 17.03
CA ARG A 52 1.98 -17.06 17.39
C ARG A 52 2.69 -18.17 16.60
N GLN A 53 2.04 -19.30 16.33
CA GLN A 53 2.65 -20.38 15.57
C GLN A 53 2.85 -20.03 14.09
N CYS A 54 1.98 -19.21 13.49
CA CYS A 54 2.22 -18.70 12.14
C CYS A 54 3.36 -17.66 12.13
N THR A 55 3.45 -16.81 13.15
CA THR A 55 4.56 -15.84 13.31
C THR A 55 5.91 -16.53 13.50
N GLU A 56 5.97 -17.61 14.27
CA GLU A 56 7.18 -18.43 14.42
C GLU A 56 7.63 -19.10 13.09
N LEU A 57 6.75 -19.17 12.09
CA LEU A 57 7.06 -19.64 10.73
C LEU A 57 7.36 -18.48 9.76
N GLY A 58 7.53 -17.24 10.25
CA GLY A 58 7.78 -16.06 9.42
C GLY A 58 6.54 -15.54 8.69
N GLY A 59 5.34 -15.93 9.11
CA GLY A 59 4.09 -15.53 8.47
C GLY A 59 3.05 -15.00 9.44
N ASN A 60 1.82 -14.94 8.98
CA ASN A 60 0.66 -14.55 9.78
C ASN A 60 -0.45 -15.59 9.63
N LEU A 61 -1.47 -15.52 10.49
CA LEU A 61 -2.72 -16.21 10.16
C LEU A 61 -3.24 -15.67 8.82
N MET A 62 -3.68 -16.58 7.97
CA MET A 62 -4.01 -16.28 6.57
C MET A 62 -5.08 -15.20 6.47
N ALA A 63 -4.82 -14.18 5.65
CA ALA A 63 -5.80 -13.18 5.29
C ALA A 63 -6.49 -13.56 3.97
N VAL A 64 -7.82 -13.47 3.94
CA VAL A 64 -8.64 -13.92 2.81
C VAL A 64 -9.20 -12.69 2.11
N ARG A 65 -8.36 -12.08 1.26
CA ARG A 65 -8.59 -10.75 0.67
C ARG A 65 -9.39 -10.80 -0.64
N SER A 66 -9.29 -11.90 -1.38
CA SER A 66 -9.93 -12.09 -2.68
C SER A 66 -10.47 -13.52 -2.85
N SER A 67 -11.12 -13.76 -3.98
CA SER A 67 -11.56 -15.11 -4.36
C SER A 67 -10.40 -16.09 -4.55
N VAL A 68 -9.18 -15.60 -4.86
CA VAL A 68 -8.00 -16.46 -5.05
C VAL A 68 -7.59 -17.11 -3.72
N GLU A 69 -7.53 -16.33 -2.62
CA GLU A 69 -7.23 -16.90 -1.30
C GLU A 69 -8.36 -17.82 -0.83
N ALA A 70 -9.62 -17.55 -1.19
CA ALA A 70 -10.72 -18.46 -0.89
C ALA A 70 -10.58 -19.82 -1.61
N GLU A 71 -10.15 -19.84 -2.87
CA GLU A 71 -9.84 -21.08 -3.60
C GLU A 71 -8.68 -21.86 -2.96
N VAL A 72 -7.68 -21.17 -2.40
CA VAL A 72 -6.60 -21.83 -1.63
C VAL A 72 -7.14 -22.57 -0.42
N ILE A 73 -8.09 -21.98 0.32
CA ILE A 73 -8.73 -22.65 1.46
C ILE A 73 -9.44 -23.92 0.99
N GLU A 74 -10.17 -23.86 -0.11
CA GLU A 74 -10.84 -25.01 -0.70
C GLU A 74 -9.82 -26.10 -1.09
N MET A 75 -8.70 -25.73 -1.71
CA MET A 75 -7.63 -26.66 -2.08
C MET A 75 -6.98 -27.35 -0.87
N LEU A 76 -6.78 -26.62 0.23
CA LEU A 76 -6.15 -27.14 1.45
C LEU A 76 -7.13 -28.00 2.26
N MET A 77 -8.35 -27.51 2.51
CA MET A 77 -9.36 -28.20 3.32
C MET A 77 -10.05 -29.34 2.55
N GLY A 78 -10.26 -29.20 1.24
CA GLY A 78 -10.96 -30.17 0.40
C GLY A 78 -10.28 -31.54 0.37
N LYS A 79 -8.96 -31.60 0.57
CA LYS A 79 -8.16 -32.84 0.60
C LYS A 79 -8.34 -33.67 1.87
N LEU A 80 -8.91 -33.11 2.95
CA LEU A 80 -9.00 -33.76 4.27
C LEU A 80 -10.34 -34.49 4.54
N GLY A 81 -11.29 -34.45 3.61
CA GLY A 81 -12.59 -35.09 3.78
C GLY A 81 -13.40 -34.46 4.93
N ASP A 82 -13.99 -35.26 5.81
CA ASP A 82 -14.85 -34.80 6.92
C ASP A 82 -14.09 -34.60 8.24
N LYS A 83 -12.76 -34.64 8.23
CA LYS A 83 -11.94 -34.56 9.45
C LYS A 83 -11.76 -33.15 10.01
N VAL A 84 -12.03 -32.12 9.21
CA VAL A 84 -11.84 -30.72 9.57
C VAL A 84 -13.15 -29.98 9.24
N ALA A 85 -13.82 -29.47 10.26
CA ALA A 85 -15.08 -28.73 10.09
C ALA A 85 -14.82 -27.23 9.96
N SER A 86 -13.93 -26.68 10.80
CA SER A 86 -13.64 -25.24 10.81
C SER A 86 -12.19 -24.94 11.23
N VAL A 87 -11.62 -23.88 10.64
CA VAL A 87 -10.25 -23.43 10.90
C VAL A 87 -10.17 -21.92 11.16
N TRP A 88 -9.21 -21.48 11.96
CA TRP A 88 -8.93 -20.06 12.18
C TRP A 88 -8.29 -19.42 10.94
N ILE A 89 -8.71 -18.18 10.66
CA ILE A 89 -8.07 -17.24 9.72
C ILE A 89 -7.66 -15.97 10.46
N GLY A 90 -6.86 -15.11 9.83
CA GLY A 90 -6.22 -13.95 10.46
C GLY A 90 -7.11 -12.74 10.67
N LEU A 91 -8.31 -12.93 11.23
CA LEU A 91 -9.30 -11.85 11.38
C LEU A 91 -9.81 -11.76 12.83
N GLU A 92 -9.57 -10.61 13.48
CA GLU A 92 -9.85 -10.34 14.90
C GLU A 92 -10.73 -9.08 15.07
N LEU A 93 -11.71 -9.13 15.98
CA LEU A 93 -12.60 -8.00 16.24
C LEU A 93 -11.89 -6.94 17.08
N ARG A 94 -11.78 -5.70 16.56
CA ARG A 94 -11.19 -4.57 17.31
C ARG A 94 -12.20 -3.82 18.17
N GLY A 95 -13.48 -3.86 17.79
CA GLY A 95 -14.58 -3.26 18.53
C GLY A 95 -15.19 -4.19 19.59
N GLN A 96 -16.21 -3.70 20.30
CA GLN A 96 -16.95 -4.50 21.28
C GLN A 96 -18.02 -5.40 20.64
N CYS A 97 -18.53 -4.99 19.47
CA CYS A 97 -19.61 -5.63 18.74
C CYS A 97 -19.36 -5.56 17.24
N THR A 98 -19.92 -6.52 16.51
CA THR A 98 -19.90 -6.53 15.05
C THR A 98 -20.79 -5.45 14.47
N ASP A 99 -20.36 -4.89 13.35
CA ASP A 99 -21.12 -3.94 12.55
C ASP A 99 -21.50 -4.57 11.21
N ILE A 100 -22.71 -5.13 11.12
CA ILE A 100 -23.17 -5.84 9.92
C ILE A 100 -23.23 -4.96 8.66
N SER A 101 -23.13 -3.63 8.79
CA SER A 101 -23.07 -2.72 7.64
C SER A 101 -21.70 -2.67 6.96
N LEU A 102 -20.65 -3.17 7.63
CA LEU A 102 -19.28 -3.18 7.12
C LEU A 102 -18.92 -4.56 6.53
N PRO A 103 -18.14 -4.63 5.44
CA PRO A 103 -17.72 -5.91 4.82
C PRO A 103 -17.03 -6.87 5.79
N LEU A 104 -16.08 -6.36 6.60
CA LEU A 104 -15.40 -7.13 7.64
C LEU A 104 -16.10 -7.04 9.00
N ARG A 105 -17.26 -6.39 9.11
CA ARG A 105 -18.05 -6.28 10.34
C ARG A 105 -17.34 -5.71 11.57
N GLY A 106 -16.36 -4.83 11.37
CA GLY A 106 -15.53 -4.26 12.44
C GLY A 106 -14.34 -5.14 12.85
N PHE A 107 -14.14 -6.28 12.18
CA PHE A 107 -12.92 -7.05 12.29
C PHE A 107 -11.80 -6.42 11.45
N GLN A 108 -10.56 -6.69 11.86
CA GLN A 108 -9.34 -6.24 11.17
C GLN A 108 -8.43 -7.44 10.93
N TRP A 109 -7.74 -7.45 9.79
CA TRP A 109 -6.74 -8.48 9.52
C TRP A 109 -5.58 -8.35 10.52
N VAL A 110 -4.95 -9.47 10.86
CA VAL A 110 -3.77 -9.49 11.75
C VAL A 110 -2.59 -8.73 11.16
N THR A 111 -2.56 -8.53 9.84
CA THR A 111 -1.60 -7.68 9.13
C THR A 111 -1.87 -6.17 9.28
N GLY A 112 -2.97 -5.79 9.94
CA GLY A 112 -3.35 -4.38 10.18
C GLY A 112 -4.23 -3.77 9.08
N GLU A 113 -4.39 -4.45 7.96
CA GLU A 113 -5.27 -4.02 6.87
C GLU A 113 -6.75 -4.19 7.24
N SER A 114 -7.63 -3.34 6.70
CA SER A 114 -9.09 -3.49 6.81
C SER A 114 -9.78 -3.69 5.46
N ASN A 115 -9.03 -3.63 4.35
CA ASN A 115 -9.60 -3.78 3.02
C ASN A 115 -9.77 -5.27 2.70
N THR A 116 -10.93 -5.62 2.16
CA THR A 116 -11.17 -6.94 1.56
C THR A 116 -12.11 -6.79 0.38
N ASN A 117 -11.82 -7.51 -0.71
CA ASN A 117 -12.72 -7.63 -1.86
C ASN A 117 -13.58 -8.90 -1.77
N TYR A 118 -13.40 -9.68 -0.71
CA TYR A 118 -14.10 -10.94 -0.48
C TYR A 118 -14.52 -11.09 0.99
N SER A 119 -15.78 -11.47 1.22
CA SER A 119 -16.29 -11.91 2.52
C SER A 119 -17.45 -12.87 2.29
N ASN A 120 -17.63 -13.85 3.18
CA ASN A 120 -18.65 -14.89 2.99
C ASN A 120 -19.33 -15.26 4.32
N TRP A 121 -19.89 -14.28 5.03
CA TRP A 121 -20.47 -14.47 6.35
C TRP A 121 -21.74 -15.35 6.36
N LYS A 122 -21.82 -16.27 7.31
CA LYS A 122 -22.92 -17.25 7.43
C LYS A 122 -24.20 -16.71 8.07
N SER A 123 -24.08 -15.79 9.03
CA SER A 123 -25.20 -15.19 9.76
C SER A 123 -25.22 -13.67 9.53
N ASN A 124 -26.38 -13.02 9.63
CA ASN A 124 -26.52 -11.56 9.60
C ASN A 124 -26.91 -10.97 10.96
N GLU A 125 -26.46 -11.60 12.04
CA GLU A 125 -26.74 -11.15 13.40
C GLU A 125 -25.59 -10.35 13.99
N ARG A 126 -25.93 -9.27 14.72
CA ARG A 126 -24.94 -8.55 15.53
C ARG A 126 -24.50 -9.43 16.71
N LYS A 127 -23.19 -9.63 16.84
CA LYS A 127 -22.56 -10.38 17.94
C LYS A 127 -21.57 -9.47 18.66
N CYS A 128 -21.38 -9.69 19.95
CA CYS A 128 -20.49 -8.89 20.78
C CYS A 128 -19.59 -9.77 21.65
N GLY A 129 -18.40 -9.26 21.96
CA GLY A 129 -17.41 -9.94 22.81
C GLY A 129 -16.05 -10.08 22.15
N ASN A 130 -15.19 -10.91 22.74
CA ASN A 130 -13.86 -11.23 22.19
C ASN A 130 -13.99 -12.26 21.06
N LEU A 131 -14.23 -11.76 19.84
CA LEU A 131 -14.58 -12.55 18.67
C LEU A 131 -13.43 -12.57 17.64
N CYS A 132 -13.25 -13.75 17.08
CA CYS A 132 -12.33 -14.08 16.00
C CYS A 132 -13.13 -14.83 14.92
N VAL A 133 -12.51 -15.09 13.76
CA VAL A 133 -13.24 -15.69 12.63
C VAL A 133 -12.72 -17.07 12.29
N VAL A 134 -13.67 -17.99 12.14
CA VAL A 134 -13.41 -19.31 11.56
C VAL A 134 -13.99 -19.40 10.16
N VAL A 135 -13.32 -20.16 9.30
CA VAL A 135 -13.81 -20.54 7.98
C VAL A 135 -14.19 -22.01 7.99
N HIS A 136 -15.37 -22.29 7.45
CA HIS A 136 -15.90 -23.64 7.26
C HIS A 136 -15.51 -24.20 5.90
N LYS A 137 -15.69 -25.51 5.72
CA LYS A 137 -15.37 -26.21 4.46
C LYS A 137 -16.15 -25.69 3.23
N ASP A 138 -17.34 -25.11 3.44
CA ASP A 138 -18.15 -24.45 2.40
C ASP A 138 -17.72 -23.00 2.14
N LEU A 139 -16.55 -22.60 2.67
CA LEU A 139 -15.97 -21.26 2.62
C LEU A 139 -16.78 -20.21 3.39
N SER A 140 -17.80 -20.60 4.14
CA SER A 140 -18.58 -19.65 4.96
C SER A 140 -17.79 -19.24 6.20
N TRP A 141 -17.93 -17.97 6.58
CA TRP A 141 -17.25 -17.34 7.71
C TRP A 141 -18.21 -17.25 8.88
N GLU A 142 -17.71 -17.58 10.06
CA GLU A 142 -18.48 -17.53 11.30
C GLU A 142 -17.69 -16.85 12.40
N GLU A 143 -18.34 -15.93 13.11
CA GLU A 143 -17.78 -15.32 14.31
C GLU A 143 -17.78 -16.34 15.45
N ALA A 144 -16.60 -16.60 15.99
CA ALA A 144 -16.36 -17.52 17.10
C ALA A 144 -15.59 -16.83 18.22
N VAL A 145 -15.76 -17.29 19.46
CA VAL A 145 -15.02 -16.75 20.61
C VAL A 145 -13.54 -17.09 20.45
N CYS A 146 -12.64 -16.11 20.52
CA CYS A 146 -11.20 -16.31 20.28
C CYS A 146 -10.55 -17.35 21.22
N ASP A 147 -11.12 -17.50 22.42
CA ASP A 147 -10.71 -18.46 23.44
C ASP A 147 -11.18 -19.89 23.18
N SER A 148 -12.08 -20.09 22.23
CA SER A 148 -12.50 -21.42 21.80
C SER A 148 -11.37 -22.13 21.04
N LYS A 149 -11.50 -23.44 20.90
CA LYS A 149 -10.61 -24.24 20.07
C LYS A 149 -11.32 -24.66 18.79
N THR A 150 -10.58 -24.73 17.70
CA THR A 150 -11.05 -25.21 16.39
C THR A 150 -10.31 -26.49 16.00
N ASP A 151 -10.57 -27.01 14.80
CA ASP A 151 -9.89 -28.20 14.27
C ASP A 151 -8.47 -27.87 13.74
N GLY A 152 -8.23 -26.61 13.40
CA GLY A 152 -6.96 -26.15 12.86
C GLY A 152 -6.94 -24.65 12.59
N TYR A 153 -5.92 -24.23 11.85
CA TYR A 153 -5.71 -22.85 11.43
C TYR A 153 -4.90 -22.80 10.13
N LEU A 154 -5.02 -21.69 9.41
CA LEU A 154 -4.32 -21.46 8.15
C LEU A 154 -3.30 -20.35 8.35
N CYS A 155 -2.06 -20.58 7.89
CA CYS A 155 -1.00 -19.59 7.85
C CYS A 155 -0.74 -19.13 6.43
N GLU A 156 -0.40 -17.85 6.26
CA GLU A 156 0.12 -17.25 5.05
C GLU A 156 1.55 -16.78 5.33
N ILE A 157 2.50 -17.27 4.54
CA ILE A 157 3.93 -17.02 4.69
C ILE A 157 4.43 -16.35 3.40
N PRO A 158 4.80 -15.06 3.42
CA PRO A 158 5.31 -14.39 2.24
C PRO A 158 6.70 -14.92 1.87
N TYR A 159 7.04 -14.90 0.57
CA TYR A 159 8.35 -15.35 0.09
C TYR A 159 9.51 -14.51 0.63
N SER A 160 9.28 -13.22 0.93
CA SER A 160 10.28 -12.37 1.60
C SER A 160 10.66 -12.88 2.99
N ALA A 161 9.77 -13.64 3.64
CA ALA A 161 10.01 -14.29 4.91
C ALA A 161 10.52 -15.73 4.76
N SER A 162 11.14 -16.07 3.63
CA SER A 162 11.81 -17.37 3.40
C SER A 162 13.21 -17.14 2.84
N CYS A 163 14.14 -18.05 3.16
CA CYS A 163 15.46 -18.01 2.54
C CYS A 163 15.38 -18.42 1.06
N GLN A 164 16.26 -17.86 0.25
CA GLN A 164 16.37 -18.27 -1.14
C GLN A 164 17.06 -19.64 -1.26
N PRO A 165 16.69 -20.46 -2.26
CA PRO A 165 17.41 -21.69 -2.54
C PRO A 165 18.87 -21.41 -2.88
N ILE A 166 19.78 -22.18 -2.31
CA ILE A 166 21.21 -22.09 -2.59
C ILE A 166 21.47 -22.66 -3.99
N TYR A 167 21.93 -21.79 -4.91
CA TYR A 167 22.26 -22.18 -6.28
C TYR A 167 23.77 -22.40 -6.46
N PHE A 168 24.14 -23.57 -7.02
CA PHE A 168 25.53 -23.90 -7.30
C PHE A 168 25.85 -23.86 -8.79
N PRO A 169 27.04 -23.39 -9.19
CA PRO A 169 27.48 -23.48 -10.58
C PRO A 169 27.70 -24.93 -11.05
N GLN A 170 27.99 -25.90 -10.15
CA GLN A 170 28.20 -27.32 -10.49
C GLN A 170 27.91 -28.28 -9.32
N GLY A 171 26.92 -29.17 -9.47
CA GLY A 171 26.91 -30.54 -8.93
C GLY A 171 27.03 -30.80 -7.42
N LEU A 172 26.95 -29.80 -6.56
CA LEU A 172 26.90 -29.99 -5.11
C LEU A 172 25.46 -30.35 -4.68
N ASP A 173 25.32 -31.44 -3.93
CA ASP A 173 24.02 -31.88 -3.42
C ASP A 173 23.69 -31.07 -2.15
N VAL A 174 22.58 -30.35 -2.19
CA VAL A 174 22.01 -29.67 -1.02
C VAL A 174 20.69 -30.34 -0.69
N THR A 175 20.58 -30.79 0.55
CA THR A 175 19.34 -31.32 1.09
C THR A 175 18.79 -30.32 2.09
N TYR A 176 17.55 -29.88 1.87
CA TYR A 176 16.86 -29.02 2.82
C TYR A 176 16.00 -29.87 3.75
N GLU A 177 15.99 -29.53 5.03
CA GLU A 177 15.11 -30.08 6.05
C GLU A 177 14.31 -28.93 6.68
N THR A 178 13.01 -28.84 6.42
CA THR A 178 12.16 -27.76 6.93
C THR A 178 11.57 -28.13 8.30
N PRO A 179 11.21 -27.14 9.16
CA PRO A 179 10.53 -27.40 10.44
C PRO A 179 9.17 -28.09 10.29
N LEU A 180 8.61 -28.08 9.08
CA LEU A 180 7.36 -28.72 8.72
C LEU A 180 7.53 -30.22 8.38
N GLY A 181 8.76 -30.74 8.49
CA GLY A 181 9.09 -32.14 8.24
C GLY A 181 9.32 -32.48 6.77
N MET A 182 9.52 -31.48 5.91
CA MET A 182 9.89 -31.71 4.51
C MET A 182 11.40 -31.91 4.43
N ALA A 183 11.84 -32.95 3.71
CA ALA A 183 13.26 -33.18 3.48
C ALA A 183 13.53 -33.56 2.02
N GLY A 184 14.49 -32.90 1.38
CA GLY A 184 14.91 -33.27 0.02
C GLY A 184 15.62 -32.17 -0.76
N PRO A 185 16.21 -32.52 -1.92
CA PRO A 185 16.79 -31.56 -2.84
C PRO A 185 15.68 -30.79 -3.59
N GLY A 186 15.95 -29.53 -3.94
CA GLY A 186 15.07 -28.71 -4.79
C GLY A 186 13.88 -28.05 -4.10
N ILE A 187 13.71 -28.19 -2.78
CA ILE A 187 12.68 -27.46 -2.03
C ILE A 187 12.88 -25.95 -2.24
N THR A 188 11.86 -25.27 -2.74
CA THR A 188 11.88 -23.81 -3.02
C THR A 188 11.25 -22.98 -1.91
N PHE A 189 10.42 -23.59 -1.06
CA PHE A 189 9.81 -22.95 0.10
C PHE A 189 10.63 -23.29 1.35
N LEU A 190 11.34 -22.29 1.87
CA LEU A 190 12.38 -22.46 2.90
C LEU A 190 12.09 -21.52 4.08
N PRO A 191 11.08 -21.83 4.92
CA PRO A 191 10.69 -20.99 6.03
C PRO A 191 11.79 -20.90 7.11
N PRO A 192 11.68 -19.95 8.06
CA PRO A 192 12.58 -19.83 9.20
C PRO A 192 12.77 -21.17 9.92
N GLY A 193 14.00 -21.49 10.30
CA GLY A 193 14.40 -22.75 10.92
C GLY A 193 14.67 -23.90 9.95
N THR A 194 14.53 -23.69 8.64
CA THR A 194 14.94 -24.68 7.64
C THR A 194 16.44 -24.91 7.69
N LYS A 195 16.87 -26.17 7.70
CA LYS A 195 18.28 -26.55 7.68
C LYS A 195 18.70 -26.94 6.27
N ALA A 196 19.78 -26.36 5.76
CA ALA A 196 20.41 -26.78 4.51
C ALA A 196 21.68 -27.57 4.83
N VAL A 197 21.66 -28.86 4.49
CA VAL A 197 22.81 -29.76 4.66
C VAL A 197 23.51 -29.87 3.31
N ILE A 198 24.80 -29.54 3.29
CA ILE A 198 25.66 -29.57 2.10
C ILE A 198 26.83 -30.52 2.38
N PRO A 199 26.66 -31.84 2.16
CA PRO A 199 27.61 -32.86 2.58
C PRO A 199 29.01 -32.64 1.99
N SER A 200 29.08 -32.23 0.73
CA SER A 200 30.33 -32.01 0.00
C SER A 200 31.18 -30.87 0.57
N ALA A 201 30.58 -29.94 1.31
CA ALA A 201 31.28 -28.84 1.98
C ALA A 201 31.39 -29.06 3.49
N HIS A 202 30.90 -30.20 4.03
CA HIS A 202 30.74 -30.45 5.46
C HIS A 202 30.04 -29.29 6.19
N LEU A 203 29.07 -28.66 5.52
CA LEU A 203 28.41 -27.45 5.99
C LEU A 203 26.94 -27.72 6.29
N SER A 204 26.45 -27.16 7.38
CA SER A 204 25.04 -27.16 7.77
C SER A 204 24.62 -25.74 8.06
N LEU A 205 23.70 -25.20 7.26
CA LEU A 205 23.18 -23.83 7.42
C LEU A 205 21.75 -23.87 7.97
N VAL A 206 21.33 -22.80 8.63
CA VAL A 206 19.96 -22.61 9.13
C VAL A 206 19.40 -21.32 8.55
N CYS A 207 18.14 -21.32 8.15
CA CYS A 207 17.45 -20.12 7.67
C CYS A 207 16.94 -19.30 8.86
N GLU A 208 17.46 -18.09 9.07
CA GLU A 208 17.14 -17.26 10.23
C GLU A 208 17.00 -15.77 9.85
N ASP A 209 16.22 -15.04 10.65
CA ASP A 209 16.08 -13.58 10.55
C ASP A 209 17.32 -12.92 11.17
N GLN A 210 17.95 -11.99 10.45
CA GLN A 210 19.11 -11.24 10.93
C GLN A 210 18.76 -10.02 11.80
N GLY A 211 17.48 -9.78 12.07
CA GLY A 211 16.98 -8.66 12.87
C GLY A 211 16.66 -7.40 12.05
N ASP A 212 16.92 -7.42 10.74
CA ASP A 212 16.46 -6.43 9.76
C ASP A 212 15.15 -6.86 9.06
N GLY A 213 14.63 -8.05 9.37
CA GLY A 213 13.45 -8.64 8.74
C GLY A 213 13.75 -9.39 7.44
N GLU A 214 15.01 -9.47 7.01
CA GLU A 214 15.43 -10.31 5.89
C GLU A 214 15.86 -11.71 6.36
N MET A 215 15.32 -12.73 5.70
CA MET A 215 15.69 -14.12 5.94
C MET A 215 16.96 -14.49 5.20
N LYS A 216 18.01 -14.85 5.95
CA LYS A 216 19.31 -15.23 5.40
C LYS A 216 19.76 -16.58 5.95
N TRP A 217 20.60 -17.26 5.19
CA TRP A 217 21.26 -18.45 5.68
C TRP A 217 22.30 -18.07 6.74
N THR A 218 22.35 -18.81 7.84
CA THR A 218 23.31 -18.65 8.93
C THR A 218 23.98 -19.99 9.22
N SER A 219 25.09 -19.96 9.95
CA SER A 219 25.76 -21.14 10.48
C SER A 219 26.13 -20.87 11.93
N GLU A 220 26.03 -21.92 12.75
CA GLU A 220 26.43 -21.91 14.17
C GLU A 220 27.94 -21.69 14.35
N ASP A 221 28.75 -22.01 13.34
CA ASP A 221 30.18 -21.79 13.39
C ASP A 221 30.50 -20.30 13.18
N TYR A 222 31.39 -19.75 14.01
CA TYR A 222 31.91 -18.39 13.86
C TYR A 222 32.74 -18.23 12.58
N GLY A 223 32.63 -17.08 11.90
CA GLY A 223 33.43 -16.76 10.72
C GLY A 223 32.82 -17.18 9.37
N ALA A 224 33.48 -16.83 8.27
CA ALA A 224 32.97 -17.13 6.94
C ALA A 224 32.94 -18.65 6.65
N TRP A 225 31.87 -19.13 6.03
CA TRP A 225 31.88 -20.46 5.43
C TRP A 225 32.39 -20.38 3.98
N ASN A 226 32.25 -21.48 3.23
CA ASN A 226 32.66 -21.55 1.83
C ASN A 226 32.17 -20.34 1.00
N CYS A 227 33.11 -19.50 0.55
CA CYS A 227 32.80 -18.26 -0.17
C CYS A 227 31.99 -18.45 -1.47
N MET A 228 31.94 -19.66 -2.04
CA MET A 228 31.10 -19.95 -3.21
C MET A 228 29.61 -20.02 -2.88
N ILE A 229 29.25 -20.03 -1.60
CA ILE A 229 27.89 -20.18 -1.09
C ILE A 229 27.53 -18.86 -0.41
N GLU A 230 26.58 -18.10 -0.96
CA GLU A 230 26.08 -16.87 -0.33
C GLU A 230 27.19 -15.93 0.18
N ASN A 231 28.25 -15.73 -0.62
CA ASN A 231 29.42 -14.93 -0.23
C ASN A 231 30.00 -15.31 1.15
N GLY A 232 30.02 -16.61 1.49
CA GLY A 232 30.50 -17.11 2.78
C GLY A 232 29.73 -16.63 4.00
N GLY A 233 28.55 -16.02 3.80
CA GLY A 233 27.78 -15.34 4.84
C GLY A 233 28.33 -13.96 5.20
N CYS A 234 29.30 -13.44 4.45
CA CYS A 234 29.91 -12.14 4.73
C CYS A 234 29.02 -10.99 4.29
N SER A 235 28.89 -9.96 5.13
CA SER A 235 28.11 -8.76 4.78
C SER A 235 28.77 -7.90 3.70
N PHE A 236 30.07 -8.07 3.44
CA PHE A 236 30.80 -7.35 2.40
C PHE A 236 31.50 -8.29 1.42
N ILE A 237 32.72 -8.77 1.72
CA ILE A 237 33.45 -9.67 0.81
C ILE A 237 34.00 -10.89 1.54
N CYS A 238 33.86 -12.06 0.91
CA CYS A 238 34.46 -13.31 1.37
C CYS A 238 35.70 -13.67 0.55
N ASN A 239 36.80 -13.95 1.25
CA ASN A 239 38.03 -14.43 0.65
C ASN A 239 38.28 -15.87 1.09
N GLY A 240 38.43 -16.77 0.11
CA GLY A 240 38.75 -18.18 0.34
C GLY A 240 40.23 -18.44 0.11
N ASP A 241 40.96 -18.82 1.15
CA ASP A 241 42.36 -19.24 1.09
C ASP A 241 42.52 -20.74 1.43
N THR A 242 43.73 -21.29 1.30
CA THR A 242 44.01 -22.70 1.63
C THR A 242 43.81 -23.06 3.10
N GLU A 243 43.71 -22.07 3.99
CA GLU A 243 43.51 -22.23 5.43
C GLU A 243 42.03 -22.07 5.85
N GLY A 244 41.14 -21.68 4.93
CA GLY A 244 39.72 -21.45 5.21
C GLY A 244 39.17 -20.19 4.54
N SER A 245 37.88 -19.95 4.74
CA SER A 245 37.20 -18.73 4.29
C SER A 245 37.20 -17.67 5.37
N ARG A 246 37.38 -16.40 5.01
CA ARG A 246 37.28 -15.25 5.92
C ARG A 246 36.47 -14.11 5.31
N CYS A 247 35.82 -13.32 6.17
CA CYS A 247 35.17 -12.08 5.77
C CYS A 247 36.12 -10.89 5.92
N GLU A 248 36.04 -9.96 4.99
CA GLU A 248 36.70 -8.65 5.07
C GLU A 248 35.66 -7.55 4.97
N CYS A 249 35.93 -6.45 5.67
CA CYS A 249 35.07 -5.28 5.73
C CYS A 249 35.64 -4.12 4.94
N GLY A 250 34.76 -3.26 4.42
CA GLY A 250 35.15 -2.05 3.71
C GLY A 250 35.75 -0.99 4.64
N PRO A 251 36.25 0.13 4.08
CA PRO A 251 36.73 1.25 4.87
C PRO A 251 35.67 1.71 5.90
N ASN A 252 36.12 2.15 7.09
CA ASN A 252 35.28 2.66 8.18
C ASN A 252 34.33 1.64 8.85
N THR A 253 34.52 0.34 8.61
CA THR A 253 33.75 -0.73 9.26
C THR A 253 34.70 -1.78 9.84
N ASN A 254 34.28 -2.48 10.91
CA ASN A 254 35.04 -3.59 11.48
C ASN A 254 34.18 -4.86 11.53
N LEU A 255 34.85 -6.00 11.42
CA LEU A 255 34.18 -7.29 11.52
C LEU A 255 33.68 -7.48 12.95
N SER A 256 32.41 -7.77 13.10
CA SER A 256 31.79 -8.02 14.39
C SER A 256 32.26 -9.36 14.97
N ASP A 257 31.91 -9.61 16.22
CA ASP A 257 32.29 -10.84 16.94
C ASP A 257 31.75 -12.12 16.29
N ASP A 258 30.73 -12.01 15.42
CA ASP A 258 30.22 -13.13 14.61
C ASP A 258 31.18 -13.58 13.50
N GLY A 259 32.20 -12.77 13.18
CA GLY A 259 33.14 -13.02 12.10
C GLY A 259 32.54 -12.91 10.70
N ARG A 260 31.36 -12.28 10.55
CA ARG A 260 30.60 -12.16 9.29
C ARG A 260 30.05 -10.77 9.00
N SER A 261 29.53 -10.10 10.01
CA SER A 261 28.86 -8.81 9.88
C SER A 261 29.85 -7.67 10.03
N CYS A 262 29.84 -6.72 9.11
CA CYS A 262 30.59 -5.48 9.22
C CYS A 262 29.76 -4.47 9.99
N MET A 263 30.19 -4.17 11.21
CA MET A 263 29.62 -3.09 11.99
C MET A 263 30.35 -1.79 11.65
N PRO A 264 29.65 -0.64 11.61
CA PRO A 264 30.32 0.64 11.59
C PRO A 264 31.28 0.69 12.78
N LEU A 265 32.49 1.21 12.55
CA LEU A 265 33.38 1.51 13.67
C LEU A 265 32.60 2.37 14.67
N PRO A 266 32.74 2.16 15.99
CA PRO A 266 32.10 3.05 16.96
C PRO A 266 32.71 4.45 16.84
N SER A 267 32.08 5.30 16.03
CA SER A 267 32.52 6.64 15.65
C SER A 267 32.18 7.71 16.69
N SER A 268 31.64 7.34 17.86
CA SER A 268 31.17 8.32 18.84
C SER A 268 32.17 8.65 19.96
N LEU A 269 33.41 8.11 19.97
CA LEU A 269 34.24 8.25 21.17
C LEU A 269 35.76 8.28 21.07
N GLN A 270 36.41 8.22 19.89
CA GLN A 270 37.87 8.29 19.86
C GLN A 270 38.44 9.24 18.80
N CYS A 271 39.16 10.24 19.30
CA CYS A 271 40.01 11.08 18.48
C CYS A 271 41.17 10.26 17.91
N ILE A 272 41.49 10.48 16.63
CA ILE A 272 42.69 9.89 16.02
C ILE A 272 43.85 10.84 16.32
N PRO A 273 44.92 10.41 17.01
CA PRO A 273 46.08 11.26 17.22
C PRO A 273 46.82 11.47 15.89
N ASP A 274 46.97 12.72 15.47
CA ASP A 274 47.77 13.06 14.30
C ASP A 274 49.24 12.66 14.52
N GLN A 275 49.79 11.87 13.58
CA GLN A 275 51.13 11.28 13.65
C GLN A 275 52.25 12.33 13.63
N SER A 276 51.95 13.58 13.27
CA SER A 276 52.93 14.66 13.12
C SER A 276 52.85 15.75 14.20
N THR A 277 51.68 15.98 14.79
CA THR A 277 51.42 17.10 15.71
C THR A 277 50.84 16.69 17.06
N GLY A 278 50.38 15.44 17.23
CA GLY A 278 49.80 14.95 18.47
C GLY A 278 48.43 15.56 18.81
N THR A 279 47.77 16.21 17.85
CA THR A 279 46.43 16.78 18.00
C THR A 279 45.35 15.75 17.68
N CYS A 280 44.22 15.84 18.38
CA CYS A 280 43.03 15.03 18.13
C CYS A 280 42.35 15.50 16.83
N VAL A 281 42.20 14.61 15.84
CA VAL A 281 41.45 14.86 14.61
C VAL A 281 40.21 13.96 14.58
N CYS A 282 39.07 14.55 14.24
CA CYS A 282 37.79 13.84 14.10
C CYS A 282 37.61 13.29 12.68
N ALA A 283 36.79 12.24 12.56
CA ALA A 283 36.38 11.72 11.26
C ALA A 283 35.55 12.74 10.49
N GLU A 284 35.45 12.58 9.17
CA GLU A 284 34.57 13.39 8.33
C GLU A 284 33.12 13.27 8.81
N GLY A 285 32.40 14.39 8.87
CA GLY A 285 31.07 14.47 9.49
C GLY A 285 31.06 14.75 11.01
N PHE A 286 32.23 14.87 11.65
CA PHE A 286 32.34 15.13 13.09
C PHE A 286 33.22 16.36 13.40
N ALA A 287 32.84 17.12 14.42
CA ALA A 287 33.60 18.25 14.94
C ALA A 287 34.19 17.93 16.33
N LEU A 288 35.37 18.49 16.62
CA LEU A 288 35.99 18.34 17.93
C LEU A 288 35.17 19.11 18.97
N ALA A 289 34.75 18.44 20.04
CA ALA A 289 34.02 19.05 21.14
C ALA A 289 34.93 19.98 21.97
N GLU A 290 34.33 20.81 22.84
CA GLU A 290 35.06 21.79 23.65
C GLU A 290 36.11 21.18 24.59
N ASP A 291 35.98 19.89 24.92
CA ASP A 291 36.94 19.15 25.75
C ASP A 291 38.25 18.80 25.00
N GLY A 292 38.30 19.02 23.68
CA GLY A 292 39.45 18.75 22.83
C GLY A 292 39.79 17.26 22.67
N MET A 293 38.92 16.35 23.12
CA MET A 293 39.17 14.91 23.19
C MET A 293 38.03 14.08 22.62
N THR A 294 36.82 14.60 22.56
CA THR A 294 35.66 13.91 21.98
C THR A 294 35.26 14.52 20.64
N CYS A 295 34.73 13.69 19.76
CA CYS A 295 34.19 14.10 18.47
C CYS A 295 32.67 14.04 18.57
N GLN A 296 32.03 15.16 18.26
CA GLN A 296 30.59 15.28 18.21
C GLN A 296 30.15 15.32 16.74
N ASP A 297 29.09 14.58 16.46
CA ASP A 297 28.44 14.57 15.15
C ASP A 297 28.03 15.99 14.73
N ILE A 298 28.28 16.32 13.46
CA ILE A 298 27.86 17.59 12.88
C ILE A 298 26.43 17.40 12.41
N ASP A 299 25.49 18.14 13.02
CA ASP A 299 24.12 18.16 12.54
C ASP A 299 24.03 19.00 11.25
N ASP A 300 24.29 18.35 10.11
CA ASP A 300 24.27 18.96 8.78
C ASP A 300 22.88 19.55 8.45
N CYS A 301 21.81 18.93 8.94
CA CYS A 301 20.44 19.39 8.76
C CYS A 301 20.16 20.73 9.48
N SER A 302 20.74 20.90 10.67
CA SER A 302 20.65 22.15 11.42
C SER A 302 21.63 23.21 10.92
N LEU A 303 22.76 22.80 10.34
CA LEU A 303 23.83 23.68 9.89
C LEU A 303 23.58 24.28 8.51
N ILE A 304 23.02 23.48 7.58
CA ILE A 304 22.79 23.86 6.18
C ILE A 304 21.27 23.91 5.91
N PRO A 305 20.66 25.10 5.92
CA PRO A 305 19.27 25.26 5.47
C PRO A 305 19.15 24.84 4.01
N ASP A 306 18.06 24.18 3.65
CA ASP A 306 17.76 23.70 2.29
C ASP A 306 18.77 22.65 1.74
N LEU A 307 19.46 21.93 2.64
CA LEU A 307 20.34 20.81 2.27
C LEU A 307 19.60 19.69 1.54
N CYS A 308 18.35 19.43 1.95
CA CYS A 308 17.44 18.49 1.31
C CYS A 308 16.25 19.26 0.75
N ASP A 309 15.66 18.76 -0.34
CA ASP A 309 14.50 19.37 -0.98
C ASP A 309 13.24 19.36 -0.08
N GLN A 310 13.05 18.29 0.71
CA GLN A 310 11.88 18.17 1.60
C GLN A 310 12.24 17.81 3.05
N VAL A 311 12.66 16.58 3.33
CA VAL A 311 12.94 16.13 4.70
C VAL A 311 14.42 15.81 4.87
N CYS A 312 15.07 16.44 5.84
CA CYS A 312 16.44 16.13 6.26
C CYS A 312 16.42 15.43 7.61
N THR A 313 17.09 14.29 7.71
CA THR A 313 17.28 13.56 8.96
C THR A 313 18.77 13.43 9.22
N ASN A 314 19.23 13.97 10.35
CA ASN A 314 20.63 13.85 10.75
C ASN A 314 20.96 12.42 11.19
N THR A 315 22.11 11.92 10.80
CA THR A 315 22.60 10.55 11.09
C THR A 315 24.04 10.61 11.59
N ASP A 316 24.50 9.60 12.34
CA ASP A 316 25.87 9.64 12.90
C ASP A 316 26.93 9.72 11.79
N GLY A 317 27.60 10.87 11.67
CA GLY A 317 28.62 11.18 10.66
C GLY A 317 28.08 11.62 9.30
N SER A 318 26.78 11.82 9.12
CA SER A 318 26.18 12.20 7.84
C SER A 318 24.71 12.67 7.97
N PHE A 319 24.00 12.77 6.86
CA PHE A 319 22.57 13.06 6.84
C PHE A 319 21.87 12.24 5.76
N MET A 320 20.55 12.08 5.91
CA MET A 320 19.70 11.43 4.93
C MET A 320 18.57 12.37 4.50
N CYS A 321 18.43 12.56 3.19
CA CYS A 321 17.30 13.26 2.59
C CYS A 321 16.19 12.27 2.23
N THR A 322 14.95 12.59 2.57
CA THR A 322 13.78 11.82 2.19
C THR A 322 12.68 12.72 1.64
N CYS A 323 11.80 12.12 0.83
CA CYS A 323 10.64 12.81 0.27
C CYS A 323 9.39 12.55 1.12
N LEU A 324 8.48 13.52 1.14
CA LEU A 324 7.15 13.41 1.72
C LEU A 324 6.33 12.34 0.98
N PRO A 325 5.30 11.77 1.63
CA PRO A 325 4.37 10.87 0.96
C PRO A 325 3.77 11.50 -0.31
N GLY A 326 3.67 10.71 -1.38
CA GLY A 326 3.23 11.19 -2.71
C GLY A 326 4.36 11.72 -3.61
N PHE A 327 5.60 11.73 -3.14
CA PHE A 327 6.77 12.17 -3.91
C PHE A 327 7.81 11.05 -4.06
N VAL A 328 8.59 11.12 -5.14
CA VAL A 328 9.69 10.20 -5.44
C VAL A 328 10.99 10.98 -5.63
N MET A 329 12.10 10.43 -5.14
CA MET A 329 13.41 11.04 -5.30
C MET A 329 13.95 10.79 -6.71
N VAL A 330 14.15 11.86 -7.46
CA VAL A 330 14.75 11.87 -8.81
C VAL A 330 15.88 12.88 -8.81
N ASP A 331 17.10 12.41 -9.07
CA ASP A 331 18.32 13.25 -9.11
C ASP A 331 18.54 14.14 -7.87
N GLY A 332 18.10 13.67 -6.69
CA GLY A 332 18.23 14.40 -5.41
C GLY A 332 17.13 15.43 -5.13
N LEU A 333 16.13 15.54 -6.01
CA LEU A 333 14.93 16.35 -5.83
C LEU A 333 13.71 15.45 -5.62
N CYS A 334 12.72 15.94 -4.90
CA CYS A 334 11.48 15.23 -4.66
C CYS A 334 10.44 15.65 -5.70
N GLU A 335 10.27 14.80 -6.71
CA GLU A 335 9.27 15.00 -7.75
C GLU A 335 7.94 14.37 -7.33
N ASP A 336 6.86 15.08 -7.62
CA ASP A 336 5.51 14.61 -7.35
C ASP A 336 5.19 13.37 -8.20
N ILE A 337 4.60 12.35 -7.58
CA ILE A 337 4.16 11.15 -8.29
C ILE A 337 2.83 11.49 -8.94
N ASN A 338 2.78 11.64 -10.27
CA ASN A 338 1.51 11.84 -10.93
C ASN A 338 0.71 10.54 -10.96
N GLU A 339 -0.21 10.36 -9.99
CA GLU A 339 -1.01 9.14 -9.93
C GLU A 339 -1.97 9.01 -11.11
N CYS A 340 -2.33 10.11 -11.78
CA CYS A 340 -3.19 10.09 -12.97
C CYS A 340 -2.49 9.53 -14.22
N ASP A 341 -1.15 9.50 -14.26
CA ASP A 341 -0.37 8.95 -15.40
C ASP A 341 -0.10 7.44 -15.26
N ILE A 342 -0.49 6.83 -14.13
CA ILE A 342 -0.29 5.41 -13.86
C ILE A 342 -1.36 4.61 -14.63
N PRO A 343 -1.01 3.54 -15.37
CA PRO A 343 -1.93 2.81 -16.28
C PRO A 343 -3.02 1.97 -15.59
N THR A 344 -3.37 2.26 -14.34
CA THR A 344 -4.45 1.63 -13.57
C THR A 344 -5.62 2.61 -13.41
N THR A 345 -6.87 2.13 -13.54
CA THR A 345 -8.09 2.93 -13.32
C THR A 345 -8.21 3.33 -11.84
N ILE A 346 -7.50 4.38 -11.43
CA ILE A 346 -7.46 4.94 -10.07
C ILE A 346 -8.72 5.74 -9.76
N CYS A 347 -9.28 6.42 -10.77
CA CYS A 347 -10.57 7.12 -10.69
C CYS A 347 -11.62 6.45 -11.56
N GLU A 348 -12.89 6.61 -11.19
CA GLU A 348 -14.03 6.14 -12.01
C GLU A 348 -14.24 6.99 -13.27
N TYR A 349 -13.98 8.29 -13.17
CA TYR A 349 -14.12 9.27 -14.24
C TYR A 349 -12.76 9.95 -14.48
N ASP A 350 -12.67 11.25 -14.25
CA ASP A 350 -11.46 12.04 -14.47
C ASP A 350 -10.59 12.07 -13.20
N CYS A 351 -9.31 12.34 -13.40
CA CYS A 351 -8.29 12.41 -12.34
C CYS A 351 -7.57 13.75 -12.45
N GLU A 352 -7.46 14.44 -11.32
CA GLU A 352 -6.68 15.67 -11.18
C GLU A 352 -5.55 15.46 -10.17
N ASN A 353 -4.32 15.58 -10.67
CA ASN A 353 -3.11 15.46 -9.87
C ASN A 353 -2.75 16.77 -9.17
N PHE A 354 -2.24 16.69 -7.94
CA PHE A 354 -1.70 17.82 -7.20
C PHE A 354 -0.49 17.39 -6.35
N PRO A 355 0.39 18.32 -5.92
CA PRO A 355 1.57 17.94 -5.15
C PRO A 355 1.22 17.14 -3.87
N GLY A 356 1.67 15.88 -3.81
CA GLY A 356 1.44 14.94 -2.72
C GLY A 356 0.22 14.04 -2.86
N GLY A 357 -0.48 14.05 -3.99
CA GLY A 357 -1.56 13.10 -4.29
C GLY A 357 -2.49 13.51 -5.42
N PHE A 358 -3.69 12.92 -5.46
CA PHE A 358 -4.66 13.16 -6.53
C PHE A 358 -6.09 13.27 -6.01
N SER A 359 -6.97 13.81 -6.84
CA SER A 359 -8.42 13.83 -6.61
C SER A 359 -9.16 13.35 -7.85
N CYS A 360 -10.23 12.59 -7.64
CA CYS A 360 -11.09 12.16 -8.73
C CYS A 360 -12.19 13.19 -8.98
N VAL A 361 -12.44 13.49 -10.24
CA VAL A 361 -13.50 14.41 -10.65
C VAL A 361 -14.64 13.62 -11.26
N CYS A 362 -15.81 13.77 -10.67
CA CYS A 362 -17.03 13.11 -11.12
C CYS A 362 -17.73 13.91 -12.22
N GLY A 363 -18.39 13.20 -13.15
CA GLY A 363 -19.22 13.83 -14.18
C GLY A 363 -20.47 14.53 -13.61
N GLU A 364 -21.19 15.27 -14.46
CA GLU A 364 -22.41 15.98 -14.06
C GLU A 364 -23.43 15.05 -13.38
N GLY A 365 -23.98 15.49 -12.25
CA GLY A 365 -24.95 14.72 -11.45
C GLY A 365 -24.32 13.73 -10.47
N TYR A 366 -23.00 13.71 -10.34
CA TYR A 366 -22.27 12.86 -9.42
C TYR A 366 -21.32 13.67 -8.54
N ILE A 367 -21.09 13.17 -7.33
CA ILE A 367 -20.10 13.68 -6.37
C ILE A 367 -19.21 12.55 -5.91
N ILE A 368 -18.03 12.89 -5.37
CA ILE A 368 -17.11 11.90 -4.80
C ILE A 368 -17.81 11.15 -3.67
N ASP A 369 -17.66 9.83 -3.65
CA ASP A 369 -18.07 9.03 -2.50
C ASP A 369 -17.08 9.23 -1.35
N GLU A 370 -17.55 9.79 -0.23
CA GLU A 370 -16.76 10.00 0.98
C GLU A 370 -16.11 8.71 1.52
N LYS A 371 -16.72 7.55 1.26
CA LYS A 371 -16.19 6.24 1.69
C LYS A 371 -15.18 5.66 0.72
N ASN A 372 -15.27 6.05 -0.55
CA ASN A 372 -14.36 5.60 -1.60
C ASN A 372 -14.07 6.76 -2.57
N PRO A 373 -13.05 7.59 -2.29
CA PRO A 373 -12.77 8.79 -3.08
C PRO A 373 -12.46 8.52 -4.56
N SER A 374 -12.18 7.26 -4.91
CA SER A 374 -11.99 6.76 -6.27
C SER A 374 -13.29 6.46 -7.02
N ARG A 375 -14.45 6.62 -6.38
CA ARG A 375 -15.78 6.34 -6.92
C ARG A 375 -16.67 7.57 -6.83
N CYS A 376 -17.63 7.62 -7.74
CA CYS A 376 -18.60 8.69 -7.85
C CYS A 376 -19.97 8.17 -7.45
N LYS A 377 -20.59 8.82 -6.46
CA LYS A 377 -21.98 8.57 -6.07
C LYS A 377 -22.89 9.61 -6.69
N GLN A 378 -24.10 9.18 -7.02
CA GLN A 378 -25.11 10.07 -7.59
C GLN A 378 -25.51 11.14 -6.57
N PHE A 379 -25.69 12.37 -7.04
CA PHE A 379 -26.14 13.50 -6.22
C PHE A 379 -27.42 14.11 -6.77
N CYS A 380 -28.39 14.33 -5.89
CA CYS A 380 -29.60 15.08 -6.19
C CYS A 380 -29.78 16.17 -5.12
N ASN A 381 -30.14 17.38 -5.55
CA ASN A 381 -30.38 18.54 -4.69
C ASN A 381 -31.80 19.11 -4.83
N THR A 382 -32.65 18.42 -5.59
CA THR A 382 -34.05 18.75 -5.85
C THR A 382 -34.93 17.60 -5.40
N THR A 383 -36.22 17.88 -5.15
CA THR A 383 -37.20 16.85 -4.75
C THR A 383 -37.44 15.79 -5.84
N THR A 384 -37.03 16.06 -7.08
CA THR A 384 -37.09 15.10 -8.18
C THR A 384 -35.82 15.21 -9.03
N CYS A 385 -35.25 14.08 -9.42
CA CYS A 385 -34.11 14.01 -10.33
C CYS A 385 -34.22 12.80 -11.29
N PRO A 386 -33.48 12.78 -12.42
CA PRO A 386 -33.48 11.63 -13.34
C PRO A 386 -32.98 10.36 -12.63
N ALA A 387 -33.62 9.21 -12.90
CA ALA A 387 -33.10 7.92 -12.44
C ALA A 387 -31.99 7.45 -13.38
N PHE A 388 -31.01 6.74 -12.81
CA PHE A 388 -29.87 6.23 -13.58
C PHE A 388 -30.12 4.77 -13.91
N CYS A 389 -30.36 4.52 -15.19
CA CYS A 389 -30.67 3.20 -15.73
C CYS A 389 -29.47 2.67 -16.52
N ASN A 390 -29.17 1.38 -16.41
CA ASN A 390 -28.10 0.76 -17.20
C ASN A 390 -28.51 0.68 -18.68
N ASP A 391 -27.69 1.20 -19.60
CA ASP A 391 -27.97 1.21 -21.04
C ASP A 391 -28.23 -0.19 -21.63
N ASN A 392 -27.71 -1.25 -20.99
CA ASN A 392 -27.94 -2.63 -21.41
C ASN A 392 -29.21 -3.27 -20.82
N PHE A 393 -29.80 -2.68 -19.78
CA PHE A 393 -30.96 -3.19 -19.06
C PHE A 393 -31.88 -2.03 -18.63
N VAL A 394 -32.83 -1.70 -19.51
CA VAL A 394 -33.77 -0.56 -19.36
C VAL A 394 -34.62 -0.60 -18.08
N ASP A 395 -34.78 -1.78 -17.47
CA ASP A 395 -35.58 -2.00 -16.26
C ASP A 395 -34.75 -2.02 -14.96
N GLN A 396 -33.42 -1.79 -15.03
CA GLN A 396 -32.55 -1.67 -13.86
C GLN A 396 -32.13 -0.22 -13.68
N CYS A 397 -32.96 0.54 -12.96
CA CYS A 397 -32.70 1.92 -12.57
C CYS A 397 -32.52 2.03 -11.06
N ASN A 398 -31.52 2.80 -10.64
CA ASN A 398 -31.24 3.06 -9.23
C ASN A 398 -31.45 4.54 -8.90
N CYS A 399 -31.74 4.80 -7.63
CA CYS A 399 -31.88 6.13 -7.06
C CYS A 399 -30.86 6.37 -5.95
N PRO A 400 -30.47 7.62 -5.68
CA PRO A 400 -29.65 7.96 -4.52
C PRO A 400 -30.38 7.65 -3.22
N ASP A 401 -29.64 7.51 -2.12
CA ASP A 401 -30.21 7.37 -0.78
C ASP A 401 -31.18 8.53 -0.48
N GLY A 402 -32.31 8.22 0.17
CA GLY A 402 -33.37 9.21 0.43
C GLY A 402 -34.34 9.43 -0.74
N TYR A 403 -34.18 8.72 -1.86
CA TYR A 403 -35.09 8.80 -3.02
C TYR A 403 -35.71 7.44 -3.35
N VAL A 404 -36.93 7.47 -3.88
CA VAL A 404 -37.66 6.32 -4.40
C VAL A 404 -37.83 6.41 -5.91
N LEU A 405 -37.71 5.26 -6.59
CA LEU A 405 -37.93 5.16 -8.03
C LEU A 405 -39.42 5.33 -8.33
N ASP A 406 -39.74 6.30 -9.17
CA ASP A 406 -41.07 6.56 -9.71
C ASP A 406 -41.00 6.67 -11.24
N THR A 407 -42.15 6.61 -11.90
CA THR A 407 -42.29 6.82 -13.33
C THR A 407 -43.08 8.10 -13.57
N ASP A 408 -42.50 9.02 -14.33
CA ASP A 408 -43.21 10.25 -14.73
C ASP A 408 -44.31 9.95 -15.77
N GLU A 409 -45.17 10.94 -16.06
CA GLU A 409 -46.29 10.84 -17.01
C GLU A 409 -45.84 10.41 -18.42
N GLU A 410 -44.56 10.61 -18.77
CA GLU A 410 -43.94 10.19 -20.03
C GLU A 410 -43.29 8.79 -19.99
N LEU A 411 -43.52 7.98 -18.95
CA LEU A 411 -42.86 6.66 -18.73
C LEU A 411 -41.33 6.73 -18.57
N LYS A 412 -40.81 7.87 -18.13
CA LYS A 412 -39.40 8.02 -17.75
C LYS A 412 -39.21 7.70 -16.29
N PHE A 413 -38.21 6.89 -15.98
CA PHE A 413 -37.81 6.61 -14.60
C PHE A 413 -37.20 7.86 -13.97
N VAL A 414 -37.77 8.29 -12.85
CA VAL A 414 -37.33 9.45 -12.07
C VAL A 414 -37.20 9.05 -10.61
N CYS A 415 -36.26 9.66 -9.92
CA CYS A 415 -36.09 9.52 -8.48
C CYS A 415 -36.84 10.66 -7.80
N ARG A 416 -37.81 10.31 -6.96
CA ARG A 416 -38.53 11.26 -6.11
C ARG A 416 -38.04 11.18 -4.68
N ASP A 417 -37.86 12.33 -4.08
CA ASP A 417 -37.50 12.48 -2.69
C ASP A 417 -38.52 11.79 -1.79
N ILE A 418 -38.04 11.04 -0.81
CA ILE A 418 -38.87 10.38 0.18
C ILE A 418 -39.20 11.41 1.24
N ASP A 419 -40.47 11.81 1.38
CA ASP A 419 -40.86 12.70 2.47
C ASP A 419 -40.84 11.93 3.82
N GLU A 420 -39.74 12.03 4.56
CA GLU A 420 -39.60 11.36 5.84
C GLU A 420 -40.48 12.00 6.94
N CYS A 421 -40.99 13.21 6.73
CA CYS A 421 -41.93 13.83 7.64
C CYS A 421 -43.31 13.16 7.57
N GLU A 422 -43.75 12.73 6.39
CA GLU A 422 -45.00 11.97 6.23
C GLU A 422 -44.90 10.54 6.82
N ASN A 423 -43.69 9.97 6.83
CA ASN A 423 -43.44 8.64 7.37
C ASN A 423 -43.22 8.61 8.90
N GLY A 424 -43.27 9.75 9.58
CA GLY A 424 -43.24 9.83 11.05
C GLY A 424 -41.85 9.62 11.68
N PHE A 425 -40.77 10.00 10.98
CA PHE A 425 -39.41 9.87 11.50
C PHE A 425 -39.04 10.93 12.57
N CYS A 426 -39.79 12.04 12.64
CA CYS A 426 -39.71 13.02 13.74
C CYS A 426 -40.93 12.90 14.66
N LYS A 427 -40.73 13.08 15.98
CA LYS A 427 -41.82 13.03 16.96
C LYS A 427 -42.59 14.35 17.07
N ASP A 428 -41.91 15.47 16.85
CA ASP A 428 -42.45 16.82 16.98
C ASP A 428 -42.46 17.55 15.61
N LEU A 429 -41.60 18.56 15.39
CA LEU A 429 -41.54 19.28 14.12
C LEU A 429 -40.52 18.68 13.15
N CYS A 430 -40.86 18.67 11.87
CA CYS A 430 -40.06 18.10 10.79
C CYS A 430 -40.01 19.06 9.60
N HIS A 431 -38.86 19.10 8.92
CA HIS A 431 -38.67 19.78 7.65
C HIS A 431 -38.07 18.79 6.65
N ASN A 432 -38.82 18.50 5.58
CA ASN A 432 -38.36 17.65 4.51
C ASN A 432 -37.30 18.38 3.67
N LEU A 433 -36.20 17.70 3.34
CA LEU A 433 -35.08 18.22 2.57
C LEU A 433 -34.78 17.26 1.40
N PRO A 434 -34.29 17.73 0.26
CA PRO A 434 -33.90 16.82 -0.82
C PRO A 434 -32.88 15.75 -0.36
N GLY A 435 -33.30 14.49 -0.35
CA GLY A 435 -32.55 13.32 0.08
C GLY A 435 -32.44 13.12 1.60
N SER A 436 -33.14 13.91 2.42
CA SER A 436 -33.04 13.85 3.89
C SER A 436 -34.16 14.61 4.60
N TYR A 437 -34.11 14.67 5.92
CA TYR A 437 -35.03 15.47 6.72
C TYR A 437 -34.33 16.06 7.94
N ALA A 438 -34.88 17.15 8.46
CA ALA A 438 -34.43 17.78 9.68
C ALA A 438 -35.57 17.84 10.70
N CYS A 439 -35.38 17.18 11.85
CA CYS A 439 -36.25 17.40 13.01
C CYS A 439 -35.79 18.68 13.74
N TYR A 440 -36.74 19.45 14.25
CA TYR A 440 -36.44 20.64 15.05
C TYR A 440 -37.45 20.82 16.17
N CYS A 441 -37.12 21.70 17.11
CA CYS A 441 -37.96 21.99 18.26
C CYS A 441 -38.45 23.44 18.28
N PRO A 442 -39.60 23.72 18.92
CA PRO A 442 -40.04 25.09 19.20
C PRO A 442 -39.05 25.83 20.11
N GLU A 443 -39.15 27.16 20.15
CA GLU A 443 -38.31 27.97 21.06
C GLU A 443 -38.45 27.52 22.52
N GLY A 444 -37.31 27.37 23.21
CA GLY A 444 -37.24 26.92 24.60
C GLY A 444 -37.18 25.40 24.78
N PHE A 445 -37.11 24.63 23.68
CA PHE A 445 -36.98 23.17 23.70
C PHE A 445 -35.70 22.71 22.97
N ILE A 446 -35.12 21.61 23.43
CA ILE A 446 -33.90 20.99 22.89
C ILE A 446 -34.27 19.66 22.25
N LEU A 447 -33.71 19.38 21.07
CA LEU A 447 -33.90 18.13 20.35
C LEU A 447 -32.99 17.04 20.93
N GLU A 448 -33.60 15.99 21.48
CA GLU A 448 -32.92 14.83 22.03
C GLU A 448 -32.55 13.79 20.94
N LYS A 449 -31.67 12.85 21.27
CA LYS A 449 -31.19 11.79 20.35
C LYS A 449 -32.30 10.87 19.82
N ASP A 450 -33.46 10.86 20.46
CA ASP A 450 -34.63 10.09 20.03
C ASP A 450 -35.63 10.94 19.22
N ASN A 451 -35.19 12.08 18.71
CA ASN A 451 -35.94 13.07 17.94
C ASN A 451 -37.16 13.64 18.71
N SER A 452 -37.12 13.63 20.06
CA SER A 452 -38.11 14.27 20.92
C SER A 452 -37.64 15.63 21.43
N CYS A 453 -38.58 16.55 21.66
CA CYS A 453 -38.30 17.85 22.21
C CYS A 453 -38.49 17.88 23.73
N THR A 454 -37.44 18.21 24.47
CA THR A 454 -37.49 18.41 25.93
C THR A 454 -37.37 19.90 26.27
N PRO A 455 -38.06 20.40 27.31
CA PRO A 455 -37.86 21.78 27.77
C PRO A 455 -36.40 21.98 28.17
N ALA A 456 -35.77 23.05 27.69
CA ALA A 456 -34.44 23.42 28.14
C ALA A 456 -34.48 23.69 29.66
N GLU A 457 -33.79 22.88 30.47
CA GLU A 457 -33.75 23.07 31.93
C GLU A 457 -33.18 24.46 32.26
N GLY A 458 -34.04 25.35 32.75
CA GLY A 458 -33.67 26.72 33.10
C GLY A 458 -34.78 27.78 33.08
N SER A 459 -36.04 27.46 32.73
CA SER A 459 -37.16 28.42 32.78
C SER A 459 -38.06 28.21 34.00
N GLY A 460 -37.49 28.47 35.18
CA GLY A 460 -38.25 28.69 36.39
C GLY A 460 -37.98 30.09 36.93
N GLU A 461 -38.52 31.13 36.29
CA GLU A 461 -38.86 32.36 37.01
C GLU A 461 -39.90 33.20 36.25
N ASP A 462 -40.94 33.53 37.00
CA ASP A 462 -42.05 34.44 36.68
C ASP A 462 -41.51 35.86 36.43
N LEU A 463 -41.70 36.40 35.23
CA LEU A 463 -41.61 37.84 35.02
C LEU A 463 -42.72 38.31 34.08
N THR A 464 -43.84 38.67 34.69
CA THR A 464 -44.80 39.60 34.13
C THR A 464 -44.11 40.95 33.85
N THR A 465 -43.70 41.19 32.61
CA THR A 465 -43.53 42.56 32.09
C THR A 465 -43.93 42.63 30.62
N SER A 466 -45.09 43.23 30.38
CA SER A 466 -45.52 43.78 29.10
C SER A 466 -44.49 44.78 28.53
N ILE A 467 -44.16 44.71 27.23
CA ILE A 467 -43.61 45.76 26.32
C ILE A 467 -43.41 45.12 24.90
N PRO A 468 -43.60 45.82 23.76
CA PRO A 468 -44.78 45.88 22.89
C PRO A 468 -44.55 45.12 21.53
N PRO A 469 -45.39 45.24 20.46
CA PRO A 469 -45.24 44.40 19.28
C PRO A 469 -44.08 44.86 18.39
N PHE A 470 -43.26 43.91 17.93
CA PHE A 470 -42.27 44.17 16.88
C PHE A 470 -42.99 44.52 15.57
N LYS A 471 -42.67 45.71 15.05
CA LYS A 471 -43.11 46.25 13.77
C LYS A 471 -42.17 45.71 12.68
N PRO A 472 -42.66 45.31 11.50
CA PRO A 472 -41.80 44.88 10.39
C PRO A 472 -41.04 46.08 9.83
N THR A 473 -39.74 45.91 9.61
CA THR A 473 -38.89 46.88 8.90
C THR A 473 -39.12 46.75 7.39
N PRO A 474 -39.39 47.83 6.64
CA PRO A 474 -39.57 47.80 5.18
C PRO A 474 -38.22 47.72 4.44
N PRO A 475 -38.22 47.35 3.14
CA PRO A 475 -37.00 47.25 2.34
C PRO A 475 -36.42 48.64 2.07
N GLY A 476 -35.11 48.78 2.31
CA GLY A 476 -34.34 49.95 1.87
C GLY A 476 -33.87 49.72 0.45
N ASP A 477 -34.55 50.38 -0.50
CA ASP A 477 -34.18 50.45 -1.90
C ASP A 477 -33.21 51.63 -2.14
N ASP A 478 -32.19 51.36 -2.95
CA ASP A 478 -31.55 52.23 -3.94
C ASP A 478 -30.99 53.62 -3.53
N ASN A 479 -29.67 53.81 -3.66
CA ASN A 479 -29.10 54.12 -4.99
C ASN A 479 -27.60 54.46 -5.00
N SER A 480 -27.01 54.13 -6.16
CA SER A 480 -25.79 54.68 -6.79
C SER A 480 -24.48 53.91 -6.62
N PHE A 481 -24.14 53.08 -7.61
CA PHE A 481 -23.29 53.56 -8.71
C PHE A 481 -23.34 52.56 -9.89
N GLN A 482 -23.80 53.06 -11.04
CA GLN A 482 -23.86 52.35 -12.32
C GLN A 482 -22.44 52.11 -12.87
N GLN A 483 -22.20 50.86 -13.29
CA GLN A 483 -21.17 50.24 -14.16
C GLN A 483 -20.09 51.09 -14.88
N PRO A 484 -18.95 50.47 -15.28
CA PRO A 484 -18.92 49.86 -16.61
C PRO A 484 -18.31 48.44 -16.63
N ILE A 485 -19.14 47.45 -16.97
CA ILE A 485 -18.74 46.06 -17.32
C ILE A 485 -18.08 45.99 -18.73
N MET A 486 -17.88 47.12 -19.40
CA MET A 486 -17.32 47.18 -20.76
C MET A 486 -15.78 47.10 -20.83
N ALA A 487 -15.05 47.18 -19.71
CA ALA A 487 -13.58 47.15 -19.73
C ALA A 487 -12.99 45.74 -19.59
N PHE A 488 -13.62 44.85 -18.82
CA PHE A 488 -13.11 43.50 -18.58
C PHE A 488 -13.24 42.57 -19.80
N GLY A 489 -14.32 42.70 -20.57
CA GLY A 489 -14.52 41.92 -21.80
C GLY A 489 -13.52 42.27 -22.91
N ILE A 490 -13.12 43.53 -23.02
CA ILE A 490 -12.15 43.99 -24.03
C ILE A 490 -10.74 43.52 -23.67
N CYS A 491 -10.36 43.54 -22.38
CA CYS A 491 -9.06 43.04 -21.94
C CYS A 491 -8.92 41.52 -22.11
N VAL A 492 -9.97 40.73 -21.82
CA VAL A 492 -9.96 39.27 -22.03
C VAL A 492 -9.97 38.91 -23.52
N GLY A 493 -10.70 39.67 -24.35
CA GLY A 493 -10.69 39.51 -25.80
C GLY A 493 -9.34 39.84 -26.45
N ILE A 494 -8.65 40.89 -26.00
CA ILE A 494 -7.32 41.25 -26.51
C ILE A 494 -6.27 40.22 -26.07
N LEU A 495 -6.35 39.71 -24.83
CA LEU A 495 -5.44 38.65 -24.37
C LEU A 495 -5.61 37.35 -25.17
N SER A 496 -6.85 36.94 -25.44
CA SER A 496 -7.12 35.72 -26.20
C SER A 496 -6.67 35.85 -27.66
N ILE A 497 -6.83 37.01 -28.29
CA ILE A 497 -6.30 37.27 -29.65
C ILE A 497 -4.77 37.27 -29.66
N LEU A 498 -4.11 37.83 -28.64
CA LEU A 498 -2.65 37.81 -28.51
C LEU A 498 -2.10 36.39 -28.33
N ILE A 499 -2.77 35.55 -27.54
CA ILE A 499 -2.39 34.13 -27.34
C ILE A 499 -2.48 33.37 -28.67
N VAL A 500 -3.54 33.57 -29.45
CA VAL A 500 -3.70 32.93 -30.77
C VAL A 500 -2.64 33.44 -31.77
N LEU A 501 -2.32 34.73 -31.75
CA LEU A 501 -1.25 35.30 -32.59
C LEU A 501 0.13 34.74 -32.23
N ILE A 502 0.44 34.60 -30.94
CA ILE A 502 1.69 33.98 -30.47
C ILE A 502 1.75 32.52 -30.89
N ALA A 503 0.67 31.77 -30.74
CA ALA A 503 0.59 30.37 -31.19
C ALA A 503 0.80 30.24 -32.70
N LEU A 504 0.21 31.12 -33.51
CA LEU A 504 0.41 31.16 -34.97
C LEU A 504 1.86 31.52 -35.33
N ILE A 505 2.48 32.48 -34.66
CA ILE A 505 3.90 32.83 -34.86
C ILE A 505 4.79 31.64 -34.49
N CYS A 506 4.55 30.97 -33.37
CA CYS A 506 5.28 29.76 -32.98
C CYS A 506 5.12 28.63 -34.01
N CYS A 507 3.92 28.44 -34.56
CA CYS A 507 3.68 27.46 -35.63
C CYS A 507 4.44 27.82 -36.91
N LEU A 508 4.47 29.11 -37.30
CA LEU A 508 5.21 29.57 -38.49
C LEU A 508 6.72 29.46 -38.30
N VAL A 509 7.25 29.75 -37.11
CA VAL A 509 8.67 29.57 -36.77
C VAL A 509 9.04 28.08 -36.78
N ARG A 510 8.20 27.22 -36.21
CA ARG A 510 8.40 25.76 -36.22
C ARG A 510 8.37 25.21 -37.64
N LYS A 511 7.48 25.72 -38.51
CA LYS A 511 7.43 25.37 -39.92
C LYS A 511 8.68 25.83 -40.68
N HIS A 512 9.15 27.06 -40.44
CA HIS A 512 10.39 27.57 -41.04
C HIS A 512 11.63 26.77 -40.58
N HIS A 513 11.67 26.34 -39.32
CA HIS A 513 12.74 25.46 -38.83
C HIS A 513 12.71 24.09 -39.48
N MET A 514 11.52 23.51 -39.68
CA MET A 514 11.35 22.22 -40.38
C MET A 514 11.73 22.33 -41.86
N ASP A 515 11.40 23.45 -42.52
CA ASP A 515 11.79 23.71 -43.91
C ASP A 515 13.31 23.94 -44.05
N GLN A 516 13.98 24.55 -43.06
CA GLN A 516 15.45 24.68 -43.01
C GLN A 516 16.15 23.33 -42.79
N VAL A 517 15.63 22.48 -41.89
CA VAL A 517 16.16 21.13 -41.64
C VAL A 517 15.96 20.22 -42.86
N ALA A 518 14.87 20.39 -43.62
CA ALA A 518 14.64 19.67 -44.87
C ALA A 518 15.56 20.12 -46.03
N LEU A 519 16.11 21.33 -45.98
CA LEU A 519 17.10 21.85 -46.93
C LEU A 519 18.52 21.35 -46.63
N ASP A 520 18.86 21.13 -45.36
CA ASP A 520 20.17 20.61 -44.94
C ASP A 520 20.35 19.11 -45.26
N TYR A 521 19.26 18.34 -45.32
CA TYR A 521 19.30 16.91 -45.65
C TYR A 521 19.48 16.60 -47.15
N LYS A 522 19.57 17.62 -48.02
CA LYS A 522 19.67 17.45 -49.48
C LYS A 522 21.05 17.71 -50.08
N ASN A 523 22.09 17.88 -49.27
CA ASN A 523 23.46 18.08 -49.77
C ASN A 523 24.39 16.93 -49.37
N PRO A 524 24.59 15.90 -50.21
CA PRO A 524 25.49 14.79 -49.91
C PRO A 524 26.87 15.11 -50.46
N GLU A 525 27.71 15.81 -49.69
CA GLU A 525 29.16 15.79 -49.93
C GLU A 525 29.89 16.37 -48.70
N LYS A 526 30.42 15.47 -47.86
CA LYS A 526 31.85 15.43 -47.48
C LYS A 526 32.09 14.39 -46.38
N ASP A 527 32.63 13.27 -46.81
CA ASP A 527 33.49 12.40 -46.01
C ASP A 527 34.63 13.20 -45.38
N VAL A 528 34.89 13.00 -44.08
CA VAL A 528 36.25 12.97 -43.55
C VAL A 528 36.36 11.88 -42.47
N VAL A 529 37.08 10.83 -42.85
CA VAL A 529 37.67 9.78 -42.01
C VAL A 529 38.84 10.36 -41.22
N LEU A 530 39.04 9.95 -39.96
CA LEU A 530 40.35 9.75 -39.28
C LEU A 530 40.09 9.17 -37.87
N GLN A 531 40.95 8.40 -37.20
CA GLN A 531 41.86 7.28 -37.50
C GLN A 531 42.40 6.88 -36.09
N GLN A 532 42.63 5.58 -35.88
CA GLN A 532 43.15 5.01 -34.62
C GLN A 532 44.46 5.68 -34.16
N VAL A 533 44.58 5.96 -32.85
CA VAL A 533 45.84 6.33 -32.20
C VAL A 533 46.43 5.10 -31.50
N LYS A 534 47.63 4.73 -31.92
CA LYS A 534 48.50 3.72 -31.31
C LYS A 534 49.48 4.44 -30.40
N THR A 535 49.61 3.95 -29.17
CA THR A 535 50.57 4.40 -28.16
C THR A 535 52.02 4.12 -28.55
N THR A 536 52.91 5.11 -28.41
CA THR A 536 54.32 4.90 -28.06
C THR A 536 54.90 6.08 -27.27
N SER A 537 55.62 5.71 -26.22
CA SER A 537 56.41 6.47 -25.26
C SER A 537 57.47 7.41 -25.86
N SER A 538 57.76 8.54 -25.18
CA SER A 538 59.14 8.95 -24.80
C SER A 538 59.26 10.43 -24.37
N MET A 539 59.59 10.61 -23.08
CA MET A 539 60.62 11.52 -22.49
C MET A 539 60.70 13.03 -22.77
N LYS A 540 61.01 13.73 -21.66
CA LYS A 540 61.63 15.07 -21.46
C LYS A 540 60.68 16.26 -21.62
N LEU A 541 60.60 17.21 -20.68
CA LEU A 541 61.50 17.64 -19.61
C LEU A 541 60.69 17.94 -18.33
#